data_AF-A0A9X7FYS5-F1
#
_entry.id   AF-A0A9X7FYS5-F1
#
_cell.length_a   1.000
_cell.length_b   1.000
_cell.length_c   1.000
_cell.angle_alpha   90.00
_cell.angle_beta   90.00
_cell.angle_gamma   90.00
#
_symmetry.space_group_name_H-M   'P 1'
#
loop_
_entity.id
_entity.type
_entity.pdbx_description
1 polymer ?
#
loop_
_entity_poly.entity_id
_entity_poly.type
_entity_poly.pdbx_seq_one_letter_code
_entity_poly.pdbx_strand_id
1 'polypeptide(L)'
;MKESQNKKKTSVVTKAILSLGVVLATTFFTFFLIGKWNSIPAKGVANENIRLANTQQQKKKEDTSLAKQKRADGKPVGKVVYLTFDDGPSELTGKFLDVLKEQHVASTFFMQGSNLQNTGFQENVKRAVKEGHYIGAHSMTHNSDKLYKKGQFVTEMKETLALIHNITGTTPKLVRPPYGSAPGLKGQDIRNKIVEAGIKVWDWTIDSNDWKLKGNPQQIIENVKRTTTEDVEVVLMHEKLQTLQALPEIIKFYKEKGYEFGVYNEADHFQLNFQKDQRL
;
A
#
# COMPACT_ATOMS: atom_id res chain seq x y z
N MET A 1 41.90 77.94 52.63
CA MET A 1 40.81 76.94 52.64
C MET A 1 40.59 76.39 51.22
N LYS A 2 41.21 75.26 50.84
CA LYS A 2 40.87 74.50 49.61
C LYS A 2 41.49 73.10 49.67
N GLU A 3 40.93 72.23 50.50
CA GLU A 3 41.35 70.82 50.56
C GLU A 3 40.19 69.95 51.11
N SER A 4 39.17 69.65 50.29
CA SER A 4 38.06 68.77 50.74
C SER A 4 37.21 68.13 49.62
N GLN A 5 37.64 68.15 48.33
CA GLN A 5 36.77 67.67 47.24
C GLN A 5 37.31 66.46 46.45
N ASN A 6 38.49 65.91 46.77
CA ASN A 6 39.11 64.87 45.94
C ASN A 6 39.08 63.42 46.48
N LYS A 7 38.57 63.16 47.69
CA LYS A 7 38.51 61.79 48.26
C LYS A 7 37.20 61.03 48.05
N LYS A 8 36.10 61.68 47.63
CA LYS A 8 34.79 61.02 47.44
C LYS A 8 34.58 60.39 46.06
N LYS A 9 35.22 60.90 44.99
CA LYS A 9 35.03 60.38 43.62
C LYS A 9 35.73 59.04 43.36
N THR A 10 36.87 58.77 44.00
CA THR A 10 37.62 57.52 43.83
C THR A 10 36.91 56.32 44.47
N SER A 11 36.24 56.48 45.62
CA SER A 11 35.52 55.40 46.33
C SER A 11 34.31 54.83 45.56
N VAL A 12 33.61 55.66 44.79
CA VAL A 12 32.40 55.25 44.05
C VAL A 12 32.77 54.46 42.78
N VAL A 13 33.85 54.85 42.11
CA VAL A 13 34.32 54.17 40.88
C VAL A 13 34.89 52.78 41.20
N THR A 14 35.61 52.60 42.31
CA THR A 14 36.15 51.29 42.70
C THR A 14 35.04 50.30 43.11
N LYS A 15 33.95 50.78 43.72
CA LYS A 15 32.79 49.95 44.08
C LYS A 15 31.94 49.54 42.86
N ALA A 16 31.83 50.40 41.85
CA ALA A 16 31.12 50.10 40.60
C ALA A 16 31.85 49.09 39.71
N ILE A 17 33.19 49.11 39.71
CA ILE A 17 34.01 48.15 38.94
C ILE A 17 33.99 46.76 39.61
N LEU A 18 33.99 46.69 40.95
CA LEU A 18 33.87 45.41 41.67
C LEU A 18 32.47 44.77 41.51
N SER A 19 31.38 45.56 41.50
CA SER A 19 30.03 45.01 41.33
C SER A 19 29.74 44.53 39.91
N LEU A 20 30.30 45.20 38.89
CA LEU A 20 30.14 44.79 37.49
C LEU A 20 30.94 43.51 37.15
N GLY A 21 32.13 43.35 37.75
CA GLY A 21 32.94 42.13 37.61
C GLY A 21 32.30 40.88 38.21
N VAL A 22 31.58 41.01 39.33
CA VAL A 22 30.89 39.88 39.99
C VAL A 22 29.62 39.46 39.23
N VAL A 23 28.92 40.39 38.58
CA VAL A 23 27.73 40.08 37.75
C VAL A 23 28.13 39.41 36.42
N LEU A 24 29.25 39.79 35.82
CA LEU A 24 29.79 39.13 34.62
C LEU A 24 30.37 37.73 34.92
N ALA A 25 31.00 37.53 36.09
CA ALA A 25 31.51 36.22 36.49
C ALA A 25 30.39 35.22 36.83
N THR A 26 29.29 35.68 37.45
CA THR A 26 28.16 34.82 37.80
C THR A 26 27.29 34.45 36.59
N THR A 27 27.16 35.33 35.59
CA THR A 27 26.48 35.03 34.31
C THR A 27 27.31 34.10 33.41
N PHE A 28 28.64 34.19 33.46
CA PHE A 28 29.51 33.26 32.73
C PHE A 28 29.53 31.85 33.37
N PHE A 29 29.48 31.77 34.72
CA PHE A 29 29.47 30.48 35.42
C PHE A 29 28.13 29.74 35.32
N THR A 30 27.00 30.46 35.24
CA THR A 30 25.69 29.84 34.95
C THR A 30 25.59 29.37 33.50
N PHE A 31 26.15 30.11 32.53
CA PHE A 31 26.24 29.62 31.14
C PHE A 31 27.17 28.42 30.98
N PHE A 32 28.26 28.33 31.74
CA PHE A 32 29.20 27.20 31.67
C PHE A 32 28.65 25.91 32.30
N LEU A 33 27.79 26.03 33.32
CA LEU A 33 27.09 24.89 33.94
C LEU A 33 25.90 24.39 33.09
N ILE A 34 25.21 25.28 32.38
CA ILE A 34 24.14 24.89 31.44
C ILE A 34 24.71 24.32 30.14
N GLY A 35 25.88 24.80 29.68
CA GLY A 35 26.57 24.31 28.48
C GLY A 35 27.15 22.89 28.61
N LYS A 36 27.40 22.41 29.83
CA LYS A 36 27.86 21.04 30.10
C LYS A 36 26.74 20.00 30.28
N TRP A 37 25.48 20.41 30.36
CA TRP A 37 24.36 19.48 30.56
C TRP A 37 23.60 19.11 29.27
N ASN A 38 23.80 19.85 28.18
CA ASN A 38 23.18 19.56 26.88
C ASN A 38 24.09 18.85 25.87
N SER A 39 25.24 18.34 26.28
CA SER A 39 26.09 17.50 25.44
C SER A 39 25.80 16.02 25.68
N ILE A 40 24.62 15.55 25.26
CA ILE A 40 24.45 14.11 24.98
C ILE A 40 25.50 13.78 23.91
N PRO A 41 26.38 12.79 24.12
CA PRO A 41 27.43 12.50 23.16
C PRO A 41 26.78 12.11 21.83
N ALA A 42 26.99 12.93 20.80
CA ALA A 42 26.49 12.69 19.44
C ALA A 42 26.84 11.28 18.91
N LYS A 43 27.90 10.66 19.46
CA LYS A 43 28.29 9.28 19.19
C LYS A 43 27.25 8.24 19.62
N GLY A 44 26.51 8.46 20.72
CA GLY A 44 25.48 7.53 21.21
C GLY A 44 24.22 7.56 20.35
N VAL A 45 23.71 8.77 20.05
CA VAL A 45 22.52 8.99 19.22
C VAL A 45 22.79 8.57 17.76
N ALA A 46 23.98 8.85 17.23
CA ALA A 46 24.37 8.37 15.90
C ALA A 46 24.45 6.83 15.85
N ASN A 47 24.99 6.17 16.89
CA ASN A 47 25.04 4.70 16.93
C ASN A 47 23.66 4.06 17.06
N GLU A 48 22.75 4.66 17.82
CA GLU A 48 21.37 4.20 17.93
C GLU A 48 20.61 4.37 16.62
N ASN A 49 20.74 5.51 15.96
CA ASN A 49 20.14 5.75 14.65
C ASN A 49 20.72 4.83 13.57
N ILE A 50 22.03 4.55 13.60
CA ILE A 50 22.67 3.59 12.70
C ILE A 50 22.20 2.17 13.00
N ARG A 51 22.05 1.79 14.28
CA ARG A 51 21.48 0.49 14.67
C ARG A 51 20.03 0.37 14.22
N LEU A 52 19.19 1.36 14.46
CA LEU A 52 17.78 1.36 14.05
C LEU A 52 17.66 1.33 12.52
N ALA A 53 18.48 2.10 11.79
CA ALA A 53 18.54 2.07 10.34
C ALA A 53 19.03 0.72 9.80
N ASN A 54 20.04 0.11 10.43
CA ASN A 54 20.55 -1.20 10.07
C ASN A 54 19.56 -2.32 10.39
N THR A 55 18.84 -2.24 11.51
CA THR A 55 17.77 -3.18 11.89
C THR A 55 16.58 -3.03 10.93
N GLN A 56 16.21 -1.81 10.53
CA GLN A 56 15.19 -1.57 9.51
C GLN A 56 15.65 -2.04 8.12
N GLN A 57 16.93 -1.86 7.76
CA GLN A 57 17.49 -2.38 6.52
C GLN A 57 17.61 -3.91 6.52
N GLN A 58 17.94 -4.53 7.65
CA GLN A 58 17.99 -5.98 7.80
C GLN A 58 16.59 -6.57 7.74
N LYS A 59 15.61 -5.97 8.45
CA LYS A 59 14.21 -6.38 8.39
C LYS A 59 13.62 -6.22 6.98
N LYS A 60 13.96 -5.11 6.29
CA LYS A 60 13.61 -4.91 4.88
C LYS A 60 14.30 -5.92 3.97
N LYS A 61 15.57 -6.28 4.20
CA LYS A 61 16.29 -7.31 3.42
C LYS A 61 15.74 -8.71 3.66
N GLU A 62 15.34 -9.05 4.89
CA GLU A 62 14.71 -10.33 5.21
C GLU A 62 13.31 -10.43 4.60
N ASP A 63 12.46 -9.40 4.71
CA ASP A 63 11.15 -9.31 4.04
C ASP A 63 11.28 -9.46 2.51
N THR A 64 12.32 -8.88 1.91
CA THR A 64 12.54 -8.99 0.46
C THR A 64 13.11 -10.37 0.04
N SER A 65 13.60 -11.18 0.98
CA SER A 65 14.28 -12.44 0.68
C SER A 65 13.34 -13.65 0.61
N LEU A 66 12.26 -13.66 1.40
CA LEU A 66 11.26 -14.73 1.38
C LEU A 66 10.36 -14.65 0.13
N ALA A 67 10.02 -13.43 -0.31
CA ALA A 67 9.24 -13.18 -1.53
C ALA A 67 9.95 -13.57 -2.85
N LYS A 68 11.22 -13.97 -2.82
CA LYS A 68 11.98 -14.39 -4.02
C LYS A 68 11.99 -15.88 -4.28
N GLN A 69 11.59 -16.71 -3.32
CA GLN A 69 11.52 -18.14 -3.55
C GLN A 69 10.14 -18.51 -4.09
N LYS A 70 10.14 -19.15 -5.27
CA LYS A 70 8.93 -19.65 -5.93
C LYS A 70 8.87 -21.16 -5.79
N ARG A 71 7.65 -21.68 -5.59
CA ARG A 71 7.32 -23.10 -5.66
C ARG A 71 7.45 -23.60 -7.10
N ALA A 72 7.38 -24.91 -7.29
CA ALA A 72 7.42 -25.53 -8.62
C ALA A 72 6.28 -25.05 -9.55
N ASP A 73 5.16 -24.61 -9.00
CA ASP A 73 4.02 -24.05 -9.74
C ASP A 73 4.10 -22.53 -9.94
N GLY A 74 5.24 -21.91 -9.62
CA GLY A 74 5.51 -20.49 -9.81
C GLY A 74 4.94 -19.56 -8.73
N LYS A 75 4.09 -20.06 -7.83
CA LYS A 75 3.55 -19.30 -6.69
C LYS A 75 4.64 -19.00 -5.65
N PRO A 76 4.48 -17.95 -4.82
CA PRO A 76 5.43 -17.69 -3.72
C PRO A 76 5.48 -18.85 -2.72
N VAL A 77 6.63 -19.02 -2.07
CA VAL A 77 6.80 -19.92 -0.93
C VAL A 77 6.24 -19.25 0.34
N GLY A 78 5.63 -20.05 1.22
CA GLY A 78 5.01 -19.57 2.44
C GLY A 78 3.56 -19.12 2.25
N LYS A 79 2.99 -18.55 3.30
CA LYS A 79 1.58 -18.13 3.32
C LYS A 79 1.42 -16.72 2.80
N VAL A 80 0.81 -16.54 1.64
CA VAL A 80 0.61 -15.24 1.01
C VAL A 80 -0.85 -15.08 0.58
N VAL A 81 -1.48 -14.01 1.00
CA VAL A 81 -2.84 -13.63 0.57
C VAL A 81 -2.79 -12.39 -0.31
N TYR A 82 -3.42 -12.47 -1.48
CA TYR A 82 -3.66 -11.34 -2.36
C TYR A 82 -5.11 -10.91 -2.20
N LEU A 83 -5.33 -9.78 -1.51
CA LEU A 83 -6.66 -9.17 -1.47
C LEU A 83 -6.92 -8.46 -2.79
N THR A 84 -8.08 -8.73 -3.40
CA THR A 84 -8.45 -8.13 -4.67
C THR A 84 -9.84 -7.52 -4.64
N PHE A 85 -10.01 -6.37 -5.31
CA PHE A 85 -11.25 -5.62 -5.32
C PHE A 85 -11.68 -5.27 -6.74
N ASP A 86 -12.87 -5.70 -7.11
CA ASP A 86 -13.45 -5.51 -8.44
C ASP A 86 -14.49 -4.39 -8.45
N ASP A 87 -14.88 -3.99 -9.66
CA ASP A 87 -15.92 -3.00 -9.98
C ASP A 87 -15.61 -1.55 -9.60
N GLY A 88 -14.37 -1.27 -9.19
CA GLY A 88 -13.87 0.08 -8.96
C GLY A 88 -13.52 0.86 -10.24
N PRO A 89 -12.98 2.08 -10.12
CA PRO A 89 -13.07 2.88 -8.92
C PRO A 89 -14.53 3.29 -8.65
N SER A 90 -14.81 3.69 -7.43
CA SER A 90 -16.13 4.07 -6.94
C SER A 90 -16.01 5.21 -5.93
N GLU A 91 -17.15 5.67 -5.41
CA GLU A 91 -17.19 6.60 -4.27
C GLU A 91 -16.55 6.02 -3.00
N LEU A 92 -16.40 4.69 -2.92
CA LEU A 92 -15.79 4.00 -1.78
C LEU A 92 -14.27 3.81 -1.93
N THR A 93 -13.68 3.97 -3.12
CA THR A 93 -12.26 3.65 -3.35
C THR A 93 -11.35 4.33 -2.33
N GLY A 94 -11.57 5.62 -2.08
CA GLY A 94 -10.79 6.37 -1.08
C GLY A 94 -10.85 5.75 0.32
N LYS A 95 -12.02 5.26 0.74
CA LYS A 95 -12.20 4.61 2.05
C LYS A 95 -11.56 3.23 2.12
N PHE A 96 -11.56 2.47 1.02
CA PHE A 96 -10.79 1.22 0.94
C PHE A 96 -9.29 1.51 1.12
N LEU A 97 -8.76 2.52 0.43
CA LEU A 97 -7.36 2.93 0.55
C LEU A 97 -7.02 3.38 1.98
N ASP A 98 -7.92 4.10 2.66
CA ASP A 98 -7.72 4.50 4.06
C ASP A 98 -7.57 3.28 4.98
N VAL A 99 -8.50 2.31 4.91
CA VAL A 99 -8.43 1.08 5.71
C VAL A 99 -7.16 0.27 5.40
N LEU A 100 -6.82 0.11 4.12
CA LEU A 100 -5.63 -0.63 3.71
C LEU A 100 -4.34 0.02 4.23
N LYS A 101 -4.26 1.35 4.17
CA LYS A 101 -3.14 2.13 4.68
C LYS A 101 -3.02 2.04 6.20
N GLU A 102 -4.12 2.18 6.93
CA GLU A 102 -4.17 2.00 8.39
C GLU A 102 -3.71 0.60 8.80
N GLN A 103 -4.00 -0.40 7.97
CA GLN A 103 -3.59 -1.77 8.20
C GLN A 103 -2.19 -2.12 7.68
N HIS A 104 -1.51 -1.19 7.00
CA HIS A 104 -0.22 -1.39 6.34
C HIS A 104 -0.25 -2.55 5.31
N VAL A 105 -1.31 -2.63 4.52
CA VAL A 105 -1.55 -3.69 3.54
C VAL A 105 -1.67 -3.10 2.14
N ALA A 106 -0.91 -3.61 1.17
CA ALA A 106 -1.12 -3.36 -0.25
C ALA A 106 -2.11 -4.39 -0.84
N SER A 107 -2.71 -4.09 -1.99
CA SER A 107 -3.76 -4.91 -2.61
C SER A 107 -3.84 -4.68 -4.11
N THR A 108 -4.65 -5.47 -4.80
CA THR A 108 -4.83 -5.40 -6.26
C THR A 108 -6.26 -4.99 -6.60
N PHE A 109 -6.45 -3.91 -7.36
CA PHE A 109 -7.76 -3.43 -7.78
C PHE A 109 -7.97 -3.75 -9.27
N PHE A 110 -9.15 -4.25 -9.62
CA PHE A 110 -9.56 -4.44 -11.01
C PHE A 110 -10.67 -3.47 -11.34
N MET A 111 -10.32 -2.44 -12.10
CA MET A 111 -11.18 -1.29 -12.34
C MET A 111 -11.88 -1.39 -13.69
N GLN A 112 -13.15 -1.01 -13.73
CA GLN A 112 -13.93 -0.90 -14.95
C GLN A 112 -13.59 0.41 -15.67
N GLY A 113 -13.43 0.34 -16.99
CA GLY A 113 -13.07 1.50 -17.79
C GLY A 113 -14.15 2.59 -17.83
N SER A 114 -15.43 2.21 -17.77
CA SER A 114 -16.55 3.14 -17.64
C SER A 114 -16.45 4.01 -16.37
N ASN A 115 -15.99 3.43 -15.26
CA ASN A 115 -15.78 4.16 -14.01
C ASN A 115 -14.53 5.04 -14.07
N LEU A 116 -13.46 4.60 -14.74
CA LEU A 116 -12.22 5.37 -14.93
C LEU A 116 -12.42 6.65 -15.75
N GLN A 117 -13.44 6.69 -16.61
CA GLN A 117 -13.82 7.89 -17.36
C GLN A 117 -14.39 9.00 -16.46
N ASN A 118 -14.86 8.68 -15.24
CA ASN A 118 -15.27 9.68 -14.27
C ASN A 118 -14.03 10.36 -13.67
N THR A 119 -13.79 11.60 -14.06
CA THR A 119 -12.65 12.41 -13.59
C THR A 119 -12.62 12.58 -12.07
N GLY A 120 -13.78 12.56 -11.40
CA GLY A 120 -13.89 12.63 -9.94
C GLY A 120 -13.27 11.44 -9.21
N PHE A 121 -13.12 10.29 -9.88
CA PHE A 121 -12.50 9.10 -9.28
C PHE A 121 -10.99 9.00 -9.54
N GLN A 122 -10.46 9.73 -10.53
CA GLN A 122 -9.08 9.55 -10.99
C GLN A 122 -8.03 9.90 -9.94
N GLU A 123 -8.31 10.82 -9.02
CA GLU A 123 -7.39 11.12 -7.91
C GLU A 123 -7.22 9.92 -6.96
N ASN A 124 -8.28 9.17 -6.69
CA ASN A 124 -8.18 7.93 -5.92
C ASN A 124 -7.43 6.83 -6.69
N VAL A 125 -7.56 6.78 -8.01
CA VAL A 125 -6.78 5.85 -8.86
C VAL A 125 -5.29 6.16 -8.79
N LYS A 126 -4.90 7.43 -8.92
CA LYS A 126 -3.50 7.87 -8.76
C LYS A 126 -2.98 7.60 -7.34
N ARG A 127 -3.81 7.88 -6.33
CA ARG A 127 -3.49 7.59 -4.93
C ARG A 127 -3.23 6.10 -4.71
N ALA A 128 -4.06 5.21 -5.27
CA ALA A 128 -3.88 3.78 -5.13
C ALA A 128 -2.50 3.32 -5.64
N VAL A 129 -2.06 3.79 -6.81
CA VAL A 129 -0.70 3.51 -7.30
C VAL A 129 0.37 4.07 -6.37
N LYS A 130 0.22 5.32 -5.92
CA LYS A 130 1.19 5.96 -5.01
C LYS A 130 1.32 5.24 -3.67
N GLU A 131 0.24 4.64 -3.17
CA GLU A 131 0.20 3.88 -1.92
C GLU A 131 0.63 2.41 -2.10
N GLY A 132 1.08 2.01 -3.30
CA GLY A 132 1.69 0.71 -3.56
C GLY A 132 0.71 -0.38 -3.98
N HIS A 133 -0.53 -0.03 -4.32
CA HIS A 133 -1.50 -0.97 -4.87
C HIS A 133 -1.27 -1.20 -6.36
N TYR A 134 -1.63 -2.38 -6.85
CA TYR A 134 -1.66 -2.66 -8.28
C TYR A 134 -3.05 -2.37 -8.85
N ILE A 135 -3.11 -1.81 -10.06
CA ILE A 135 -4.38 -1.55 -10.76
C ILE A 135 -4.38 -2.32 -12.08
N GLY A 136 -5.29 -3.29 -12.19
CA GLY A 136 -5.59 -4.05 -13.40
C GLY A 136 -6.93 -3.64 -14.01
N ALA A 137 -7.20 -4.16 -15.22
CA ALA A 137 -8.46 -3.87 -15.91
C ALA A 137 -9.57 -4.90 -15.62
N HIS A 138 -10.81 -4.42 -15.65
CA HIS A 138 -12.03 -5.22 -15.49
C HIS A 138 -13.07 -4.95 -16.60
N SER A 139 -12.59 -4.80 -17.84
CA SER A 139 -13.37 -4.42 -19.04
C SER A 139 -13.97 -3.01 -19.00
N MET A 140 -14.58 -2.60 -20.11
CA MET A 140 -15.29 -1.32 -20.23
C MET A 140 -16.75 -1.46 -19.79
N THR A 141 -17.41 -2.54 -20.22
CA THR A 141 -18.87 -2.65 -20.17
C THR A 141 -19.37 -3.62 -19.11
N HIS A 142 -18.49 -4.50 -18.61
CA HIS A 142 -18.86 -5.63 -17.76
C HIS A 142 -20.01 -6.47 -18.37
N ASN A 143 -20.16 -6.51 -19.70
CA ASN A 143 -21.27 -7.19 -20.36
C ASN A 143 -20.81 -8.55 -20.92
N SER A 144 -21.34 -9.64 -20.36
CA SER A 144 -20.92 -11.01 -20.73
C SER A 144 -21.11 -11.32 -22.22
N ASP A 145 -22.21 -10.87 -22.84
CA ASP A 145 -22.48 -11.09 -24.25
C ASP A 145 -21.48 -10.36 -25.14
N LYS A 146 -21.16 -9.10 -24.83
CA LYS A 146 -20.13 -8.34 -25.55
C LYS A 146 -18.77 -9.01 -25.44
N LEU A 147 -18.36 -9.32 -24.21
CA LEU A 147 -17.04 -9.87 -23.92
C LEU A 147 -16.82 -11.24 -24.57
N TYR A 148 -17.74 -12.17 -24.34
CA TYR A 148 -17.50 -13.59 -24.61
C TYR A 148 -18.19 -14.11 -25.86
N LYS A 149 -19.34 -13.54 -26.27
CA LYS A 149 -20.05 -13.96 -27.49
C LYS A 149 -19.72 -13.09 -28.70
N LYS A 150 -19.56 -11.78 -28.50
CA LYS A 150 -19.21 -10.82 -29.56
C LYS A 150 -17.71 -10.54 -29.68
N GLY A 151 -16.89 -11.30 -28.95
CA GLY A 151 -15.42 -11.27 -29.04
C GLY A 151 -14.78 -9.94 -28.61
N GLN A 152 -15.45 -9.14 -27.79
CA GLN A 152 -14.95 -7.82 -27.38
C GLN A 152 -13.97 -7.86 -26.21
N PHE A 153 -13.71 -9.03 -25.62
CA PHE A 153 -12.87 -9.17 -24.42
C PHE A 153 -11.53 -8.44 -24.54
N VAL A 154 -10.70 -8.78 -25.54
CA VAL A 154 -9.37 -8.18 -25.68
C VAL A 154 -9.45 -6.68 -25.97
N THR A 155 -10.42 -6.26 -26.80
CA THR A 155 -10.64 -4.85 -27.13
C THR A 155 -10.97 -4.04 -25.88
N GLU A 156 -11.96 -4.45 -25.10
CA GLU A 156 -12.38 -3.75 -23.89
C GLU A 156 -11.28 -3.75 -22.81
N MET A 157 -10.51 -4.84 -22.70
CA MET A 157 -9.38 -4.89 -21.78
C MET A 157 -8.27 -3.92 -22.18
N LYS A 158 -7.88 -3.87 -23.47
CA LYS A 158 -6.87 -2.93 -23.95
C LYS A 158 -7.29 -1.48 -23.76
N GLU A 159 -8.56 -1.17 -24.03
CA GLU A 159 -9.11 0.17 -23.81
C GLU A 159 -9.02 0.56 -22.33
N THR A 160 -9.43 -0.33 -21.44
CA THR A 160 -9.38 -0.10 -19.98
C THR A 160 -7.94 0.05 -19.48
N LEU A 161 -7.01 -0.80 -19.94
CA LEU A 161 -5.58 -0.69 -19.60
C LEU A 161 -4.98 0.63 -20.09
N ALA A 162 -5.37 1.10 -21.28
CA ALA A 162 -4.95 2.40 -21.79
C ALA A 162 -5.48 3.57 -20.95
N LEU A 163 -6.72 3.49 -20.45
CA LEU A 163 -7.26 4.47 -19.50
C LEU A 163 -6.44 4.49 -18.21
N ILE A 164 -6.12 3.32 -17.65
CA ILE A 164 -5.27 3.22 -16.44
C ILE A 164 -3.90 3.86 -16.70
N HIS A 165 -3.29 3.58 -17.85
CA HIS A 165 -2.02 4.18 -18.25
C HIS A 165 -2.11 5.71 -18.32
N ASN A 166 -3.12 6.25 -18.99
CA ASN A 166 -3.28 7.69 -19.14
C ASN A 166 -3.50 8.41 -17.79
N ILE A 167 -4.17 7.75 -16.83
CA ILE A 167 -4.44 8.33 -15.52
C ILE A 167 -3.21 8.28 -14.60
N THR A 168 -2.46 7.17 -14.65
CA THR A 168 -1.46 6.83 -13.62
C THR A 168 -0.01 6.86 -14.11
N GLY A 169 0.22 6.81 -15.42
CA GLY A 169 1.53 6.61 -16.03
C GLY A 169 2.05 5.17 -15.98
N THR A 170 1.35 4.25 -15.31
CA THR A 170 1.71 2.83 -15.23
C THR A 170 1.35 2.08 -16.52
N THR A 171 1.94 0.93 -16.79
CA THR A 171 1.66 0.12 -18.00
C THR A 171 1.19 -1.30 -17.62
N PRO A 172 0.05 -1.42 -16.90
CA PRO A 172 -0.41 -2.70 -16.38
C PRO A 172 -0.75 -3.67 -17.51
N LYS A 173 -0.57 -4.98 -17.25
CA LYS A 173 -0.96 -6.06 -18.16
C LYS A 173 -2.00 -7.02 -17.60
N LEU A 174 -2.15 -7.06 -16.28
CA LEU A 174 -3.08 -7.96 -15.62
C LEU A 174 -4.53 -7.48 -15.75
N VAL A 175 -5.41 -8.43 -16.05
CA VAL A 175 -6.86 -8.23 -16.10
C VAL A 175 -7.58 -9.30 -15.31
N ARG A 176 -8.78 -8.95 -14.84
CA ARG A 176 -9.75 -9.86 -14.23
C ARG A 176 -10.93 -9.98 -15.19
N PRO A 177 -11.28 -11.18 -15.67
CA PRO A 177 -12.46 -11.37 -16.51
C PRO A 177 -13.74 -11.12 -15.69
N PRO A 178 -14.66 -10.24 -16.12
CA PRO A 178 -15.99 -10.18 -15.55
C PRO A 178 -16.64 -11.56 -15.49
N TYR A 179 -17.22 -11.93 -14.35
CA TYR A 179 -17.83 -13.25 -14.12
C TYR A 179 -16.85 -14.45 -14.10
N GLY A 180 -15.54 -14.21 -14.11
CA GLY A 180 -14.51 -15.24 -14.17
C GLY A 180 -14.25 -15.78 -15.58
N SER A 181 -13.09 -16.41 -15.77
CA SER A 181 -12.66 -16.90 -17.09
C SER A 181 -13.44 -18.12 -17.57
N ALA A 182 -14.19 -18.81 -16.71
CA ALA A 182 -14.93 -20.01 -17.05
C ALA A 182 -16.46 -19.78 -16.98
N PRO A 183 -17.23 -20.10 -18.04
CA PRO A 183 -16.79 -20.67 -19.32
C PRO A 183 -16.36 -19.64 -20.37
N GLY A 184 -16.39 -18.34 -20.08
CA GLY A 184 -16.25 -17.26 -21.08
C GLY A 184 -14.98 -17.30 -21.95
N LEU A 185 -13.86 -17.74 -21.38
CA LEU A 185 -12.55 -17.88 -22.06
C LEU A 185 -12.22 -19.34 -22.43
N LYS A 186 -13.21 -20.22 -22.54
CA LYS A 186 -13.02 -21.64 -22.88
C LYS A 186 -12.46 -21.86 -24.30
N GLY A 187 -12.75 -20.96 -25.24
CA GLY A 187 -12.24 -21.06 -26.61
C GLY A 187 -10.72 -20.82 -26.69
N GLN A 188 -10.01 -21.63 -27.48
CA GLN A 188 -8.57 -21.44 -27.68
C GLN A 188 -8.27 -20.11 -28.41
N ASP A 189 -9.10 -19.73 -29.38
CA ASP A 189 -8.91 -18.50 -30.17
C ASP A 189 -8.93 -17.24 -29.31
N ILE A 190 -9.87 -17.13 -28.36
CA ILE A 190 -9.92 -15.97 -27.46
C ILE A 190 -8.69 -15.95 -26.54
N ARG A 191 -8.22 -17.10 -26.04
CA ARG A 191 -6.99 -17.17 -25.23
C ARG A 191 -5.74 -16.84 -26.05
N ASN A 192 -5.65 -17.25 -27.31
CA ASN A 192 -4.54 -16.89 -28.19
C ASN A 192 -4.48 -15.37 -28.39
N LYS A 193 -5.62 -14.72 -28.66
CA LYS A 193 -5.70 -13.26 -28.78
C LYS A 193 -5.28 -12.52 -27.50
N ILE A 194 -5.60 -13.08 -26.33
CA ILE A 194 -5.15 -12.52 -25.04
C ILE A 194 -3.63 -12.59 -24.92
N VAL A 195 -3.03 -13.74 -25.25
CA VAL A 195 -1.57 -13.95 -25.23
C VAL A 195 -0.87 -13.03 -26.24
N GLU A 196 -1.36 -12.95 -27.47
CA GLU A 196 -0.84 -12.06 -28.53
C GLU A 196 -0.90 -10.59 -28.13
N ALA A 197 -1.91 -10.20 -27.35
CA ALA A 197 -2.04 -8.84 -26.81
C ALA A 197 -1.11 -8.57 -25.61
N GLY A 198 -0.36 -9.55 -25.12
CA GLY A 198 0.51 -9.42 -23.94
C GLY A 198 -0.27 -9.28 -22.63
N ILE A 199 -1.54 -9.67 -22.60
CA ILE A 199 -2.41 -9.56 -21.43
C ILE A 199 -2.23 -10.78 -20.53
N LYS A 200 -2.23 -10.53 -19.21
CA LYS A 200 -2.27 -11.55 -18.17
C LYS A 200 -3.65 -11.63 -17.53
N VAL A 201 -4.07 -12.81 -17.11
CA VAL A 201 -5.40 -13.08 -16.56
C VAL A 201 -5.29 -13.71 -15.18
N TRP A 202 -5.92 -13.07 -14.20
CA TRP A 202 -6.19 -13.66 -12.89
C TRP A 202 -7.68 -13.85 -12.65
N ASP A 203 -8.05 -15.07 -12.28
CA ASP A 203 -9.28 -15.35 -11.54
C ASP A 203 -9.01 -15.19 -10.03
N TRP A 204 -9.56 -16.07 -9.20
CA TRP A 204 -9.43 -16.07 -7.75
C TRP A 204 -9.44 -17.51 -7.22
N THR A 205 -8.97 -17.71 -5.99
CA THR A 205 -9.09 -18.98 -5.26
C THR A 205 -10.28 -18.98 -4.30
N ILE A 206 -10.61 -17.80 -3.76
CA ILE A 206 -11.70 -17.59 -2.79
C ILE A 206 -12.70 -16.57 -3.34
N ASP A 207 -13.97 -16.94 -3.38
CA ASP A 207 -15.09 -16.00 -3.59
C ASP A 207 -15.73 -15.65 -2.24
N SER A 208 -15.61 -14.38 -1.85
CA SER A 208 -16.20 -13.87 -0.61
C SER A 208 -17.75 -13.88 -0.62
N ASN A 209 -18.37 -13.96 -1.80
CA ASN A 209 -19.80 -13.79 -2.06
C ASN A 209 -20.36 -12.45 -1.56
N ASP A 210 -19.52 -11.44 -1.35
CA ASP A 210 -19.90 -10.13 -0.84
C ASP A 210 -21.00 -9.42 -1.64
N TRP A 211 -21.04 -9.67 -2.95
CA TRP A 211 -22.05 -9.16 -3.88
C TRP A 211 -23.47 -9.66 -3.58
N LYS A 212 -23.63 -10.83 -2.94
CA LYS A 212 -24.93 -11.37 -2.49
C LYS A 212 -25.33 -10.88 -1.10
N LEU A 213 -24.39 -10.33 -0.34
CA LEU A 213 -24.49 -10.17 1.13
C LEU A 213 -24.67 -8.71 1.53
N LYS A 214 -25.54 -7.97 0.84
CA LYS A 214 -25.81 -6.56 1.13
C LYS A 214 -26.20 -6.39 2.60
N GLY A 215 -25.46 -5.56 3.32
CA GLY A 215 -25.69 -5.28 4.75
C GLY A 215 -25.28 -6.43 5.71
N ASN A 216 -24.59 -7.47 5.23
CA ASN A 216 -24.15 -8.59 6.05
C ASN A 216 -22.63 -8.81 5.98
N PRO A 217 -21.81 -7.89 6.55
CA PRO A 217 -20.36 -8.02 6.58
C PRO A 217 -19.87 -9.26 7.33
N GLN A 218 -20.59 -9.69 8.36
CA GLN A 218 -20.22 -10.86 9.17
C GLN A 218 -20.21 -12.15 8.33
N GLN A 219 -21.22 -12.34 7.48
CA GLN A 219 -21.25 -13.53 6.61
C GLN A 219 -20.11 -13.53 5.57
N ILE A 220 -19.68 -12.35 5.11
CA ILE A 220 -18.53 -12.20 4.21
C ILE A 220 -17.26 -12.71 4.91
N ILE A 221 -17.03 -12.25 6.15
CA ILE A 221 -15.89 -12.68 6.98
C ILE A 221 -15.90 -14.20 7.15
N GLU A 222 -17.05 -14.79 7.49
CA GLU A 222 -17.18 -16.23 7.66
C GLU A 222 -16.92 -17.02 6.37
N ASN A 223 -17.39 -16.53 5.22
CA ASN A 223 -17.11 -17.15 3.94
C ASN A 223 -15.61 -17.18 3.65
N VAL A 224 -14.92 -16.06 3.83
CA VAL A 224 -13.45 -15.97 3.63
C VAL A 224 -12.72 -16.90 4.61
N LYS A 225 -13.07 -16.87 5.90
CA LYS A 225 -12.46 -17.73 6.93
C LYS A 225 -12.64 -19.22 6.62
N ARG A 226 -13.85 -19.62 6.18
CA ARG A 226 -14.19 -21.02 5.87
C ARG A 226 -13.51 -21.56 4.60
N THR A 227 -13.24 -20.69 3.63
CA THR A 227 -12.68 -21.08 2.32
C THR A 227 -11.17 -20.93 2.23
N THR A 228 -10.55 -20.26 3.21
CA THR A 228 -9.09 -20.17 3.33
C THR A 228 -8.49 -21.52 3.70
N THR A 229 -7.82 -22.16 2.75
CA THR A 229 -7.30 -23.53 2.90
C THR A 229 -5.89 -23.72 2.32
N GLU A 230 -5.46 -22.85 1.42
CA GLU A 230 -4.19 -22.96 0.71
C GLU A 230 -3.16 -21.96 1.24
N ASP A 231 -1.87 -22.26 1.06
CA ASP A 231 -0.82 -21.31 1.44
C ASP A 231 -0.85 -20.04 0.58
N VAL A 232 -1.31 -20.11 -0.66
CA VAL A 232 -1.39 -18.93 -1.56
C VAL A 232 -2.81 -18.72 -2.02
N GLU A 233 -3.43 -17.65 -1.51
CA GLU A 233 -4.83 -17.31 -1.74
C GLU A 233 -4.97 -16.00 -2.49
N VAL A 234 -5.93 -15.93 -3.41
CA VAL A 234 -6.35 -14.69 -4.08
C VAL A 234 -7.84 -14.53 -3.84
N VAL A 235 -8.20 -13.51 -3.07
CA VAL A 235 -9.55 -13.30 -2.54
C VAL A 235 -10.31 -12.33 -3.45
N LEU A 236 -11.41 -12.80 -4.06
CA LEU A 236 -12.35 -11.97 -4.79
C LEU A 236 -13.26 -11.21 -3.83
N MET A 237 -13.21 -9.89 -3.94
CA MET A 237 -14.14 -8.95 -3.31
C MET A 237 -14.46 -7.83 -4.30
N HIS A 238 -15.43 -6.98 -3.95
CA HIS A 238 -15.88 -5.85 -4.74
C HIS A 238 -15.89 -4.58 -3.89
N GLU A 239 -15.77 -3.41 -4.51
CA GLU A 239 -15.90 -2.13 -3.81
C GLU A 239 -17.37 -1.87 -3.36
N LYS A 240 -17.80 -2.53 -2.28
CA LYS A 240 -19.13 -2.43 -1.69
C LYS A 240 -19.05 -2.08 -0.21
N LEU A 241 -20.10 -1.44 0.32
CA LEU A 241 -20.11 -0.98 1.72
C LEU A 241 -19.95 -2.13 2.72
N GLN A 242 -20.64 -3.26 2.50
CA GLN A 242 -20.50 -4.44 3.34
C GLN A 242 -19.09 -5.05 3.29
N THR A 243 -18.42 -4.96 2.14
CA THR A 243 -17.03 -5.42 1.97
C THR A 243 -16.09 -4.51 2.73
N LEU A 244 -16.26 -3.19 2.62
CA LEU A 244 -15.49 -2.19 3.36
C LEU A 244 -15.62 -2.40 4.88
N GLN A 245 -16.83 -2.72 5.36
CA GLN A 245 -17.09 -3.03 6.77
C GLN A 245 -16.43 -4.34 7.23
N ALA A 246 -16.36 -5.35 6.36
CA ALA A 246 -15.74 -6.64 6.64
C ALA A 246 -14.20 -6.60 6.59
N LEU A 247 -13.63 -5.66 5.82
CA LEU A 247 -12.21 -5.64 5.46
C LEU A 247 -11.24 -5.65 6.65
N PRO A 248 -11.43 -4.85 7.73
CA PRO A 248 -10.51 -4.87 8.87
C PRO A 248 -10.39 -6.24 9.55
N GLU A 249 -11.51 -6.95 9.71
CA GLU A 249 -11.54 -8.27 10.35
C GLU A 249 -11.00 -9.38 9.43
N ILE A 250 -11.20 -9.26 8.11
CA ILE A 250 -10.56 -10.14 7.12
C ILE A 250 -9.03 -10.00 7.19
N ILE A 251 -8.53 -8.76 7.21
CA ILE A 251 -7.09 -8.49 7.33
C ILE A 251 -6.55 -9.05 8.65
N LYS A 252 -7.24 -8.79 9.77
CA LYS A 252 -6.86 -9.33 11.08
C LYS A 252 -6.77 -10.86 11.07
N PHE A 253 -7.77 -11.54 10.50
CA PHE A 253 -7.78 -12.99 10.38
C PHE A 253 -6.54 -13.53 9.65
N TYR A 254 -6.21 -12.96 8.49
CA TYR A 254 -5.04 -13.40 7.72
C TYR A 254 -3.72 -13.14 8.47
N LYS A 255 -3.59 -11.98 9.14
CA LYS A 255 -2.45 -11.68 10.03
C LYS A 255 -2.31 -12.73 11.14
N GLU A 256 -3.40 -13.06 11.83
CA GLU A 256 -3.41 -14.07 12.90
C GLU A 256 -3.10 -15.49 12.40
N LYS A 257 -3.41 -15.79 11.13
CA LYS A 257 -3.07 -17.06 10.47
C LYS A 257 -1.65 -17.10 9.90
N GLY A 258 -0.88 -16.01 10.04
CA GLY A 258 0.50 -15.90 9.57
C GLY A 258 0.63 -15.72 8.06
N TYR A 259 -0.38 -15.15 7.39
CA TYR A 259 -0.26 -14.77 5.98
C TYR A 259 0.43 -13.42 5.84
N GLU A 260 1.34 -13.34 4.88
CA GLU A 260 1.82 -12.08 4.32
C GLU A 260 0.83 -11.55 3.28
N PHE A 261 0.77 -10.23 3.13
CA PHE A 261 -0.12 -9.59 2.17
C PHE A 261 0.61 -9.29 0.87
N GLY A 262 0.26 -10.03 -0.18
CA GLY A 262 0.78 -9.86 -1.52
C GLY A 262 0.04 -8.77 -2.30
N VAL A 263 0.79 -8.06 -3.14
CA VAL A 263 0.28 -7.26 -4.25
C VAL A 263 0.76 -7.88 -5.55
N TYR A 264 -0.07 -7.90 -6.59
CA TYR A 264 0.37 -8.43 -7.88
C TYR A 264 1.58 -7.65 -8.41
N ASN A 265 2.56 -8.38 -8.94
CA ASN A 265 3.74 -7.86 -9.61
C ASN A 265 3.96 -8.63 -10.91
N GLU A 266 4.10 -7.91 -12.02
CA GLU A 266 4.29 -8.52 -13.34
C GLU A 266 5.54 -9.40 -13.43
N ALA A 267 6.63 -9.03 -12.74
CA ALA A 267 7.86 -9.82 -12.72
C ALA A 267 7.68 -11.16 -11.99
N ASP A 268 6.66 -11.25 -11.13
CA ASP A 268 6.35 -12.41 -10.31
C ASP A 268 4.99 -13.02 -10.65
N HIS A 269 4.51 -12.78 -11.88
CA HIS A 269 3.28 -13.41 -12.37
C HIS A 269 3.34 -14.93 -12.21
N PHE A 270 2.28 -15.48 -11.63
CA PHE A 270 2.02 -16.91 -11.58
C PHE A 270 0.64 -17.19 -12.17
N GLN A 271 0.48 -18.41 -12.68
CA GLN A 271 -0.75 -18.83 -13.31
C GLN A 271 -1.88 -18.97 -12.28
N LEU A 272 -2.96 -18.20 -12.49
CA LEU A 272 -4.19 -18.31 -11.71
C LEU A 272 -5.39 -18.04 -12.62
N ASN A 273 -5.81 -19.06 -13.36
CA ASN A 273 -7.05 -18.98 -14.14
C ASN A 273 -7.75 -20.34 -14.19
N PHE A 274 -9.08 -20.32 -14.23
CA PHE A 274 -9.92 -21.51 -14.25
C PHE A 274 -9.73 -22.35 -15.53
N GLN A 275 -9.22 -21.76 -16.61
CA GLN A 275 -8.88 -22.48 -17.85
C GLN A 275 -7.60 -23.31 -17.76
N LYS A 276 -6.84 -23.18 -16.67
CA LYS A 276 -5.54 -23.84 -16.47
C LYS A 276 -4.51 -23.54 -17.57
N ASP A 277 -4.62 -22.40 -18.24
CA ASP A 277 -3.73 -21.99 -19.33
C ASP A 277 -2.51 -21.25 -18.77
N GLN A 278 -1.32 -21.85 -18.89
CA GLN A 278 -0.04 -21.31 -18.38
C GLN A 278 0.43 -20.04 -19.11
N ARG A 279 -0.14 -19.76 -20.28
CA ARG A 279 0.25 -18.61 -21.11
C ARG A 279 -0.40 -17.33 -20.61
N LEU A 280 -1.55 -17.46 -19.96
CA LEU A 280 -2.34 -16.35 -19.40
C LEU A 280 -1.75 -15.82 -18.09
#